data_AF-A0A3T9AV81-F1
#
_entry.id   AF-A0A3T9AV81-F1
#
_cell.length_a   1.000
_cell.length_b   1.000
_cell.length_c   1.000
_cell.angle_alpha   90.00
_cell.angle_beta   90.00
_cell.angle_gamma   90.00
#
_symmetry.space_group_name_H-M   'P 1'
#
loop_
_entity.id
_entity.type
_entity.pdbx_description
1 polymer ?
#
loop_
_entity_poly.entity_id
_entity_poly.type
_entity_poly.pdbx_seq_one_letter_code
_entity_poly.pdbx_strand_id
1 'polypeptide(L)'
;MTVHTLKQCRPDQEETEYFWKLFHAAQRNDARWHGSEISIIADELSRTDLDRNQKLFLLRSWQVLVDNKGGFGRFMGAFDTYVYNMQDPDDDCVAWKPELAQILNDGNCFDVLLDAYHEAQQRIAELEAKLETADRLQDSAFRDGLKAGFSYGQTDDQSGFTQCMSAYSPSAGIKVKGA
;
A
#
# COMPACT_ATOMS: atom_id res chain seq x y z
N MET A 1 4.24 13.78 9.15
CA MET A 1 4.57 13.83 7.71
C MET A 1 6.03 14.24 7.59
N THR A 2 6.91 13.30 7.24
CA THR A 2 8.35 13.58 7.10
C THR A 2 8.60 14.10 5.70
N VAL A 3 8.97 15.37 5.56
CA VAL A 3 9.28 15.96 4.26
C VAL A 3 10.70 15.55 3.86
N HIS A 4 10.83 14.87 2.72
CA HIS A 4 12.13 14.54 2.14
C HIS A 4 12.44 15.53 1.03
N THR A 5 13.53 16.29 1.18
CA THR A 5 13.97 17.25 0.17
C THR A 5 15.09 16.65 -0.68
N LEU A 6 14.86 16.48 -1.98
CA LEU A 6 15.87 16.09 -2.94
C LEU A 6 16.43 17.35 -3.62
N LYS A 7 17.76 17.54 -3.60
CA LYS A 7 18.42 18.60 -4.38
C LYS A 7 18.90 18.01 -5.71
N GLN A 8 18.30 18.47 -6.81
CA GLN A 8 18.73 18.13 -8.17
C GLN A 8 19.36 19.36 -8.84
N CYS A 9 20.37 19.13 -9.68
CA CYS A 9 20.94 20.18 -10.50
C CYS A 9 20.04 20.43 -11.70
N ARG A 10 19.53 21.66 -11.82
CA ARG A 10 18.77 22.10 -12.98
C ARG A 10 19.74 22.76 -13.97
N PRO A 11 19.84 22.26 -15.22
CA PRO A 11 20.57 22.96 -16.26
C PRO A 11 19.93 24.33 -16.47
N ASP A 12 20.75 25.35 -16.68
CA ASP A 12 20.21 26.68 -16.92
C ASP A 12 19.58 26.78 -18.34
N GLN A 13 18.94 27.92 -18.60
CA GLN A 13 18.26 28.16 -19.87
C GLN A 13 19.27 28.17 -21.04
N GLU A 14 20.46 28.73 -20.83
CA GLU A 14 21.48 28.86 -21.87
C GLU A 14 22.06 27.48 -22.23
N GLU A 15 22.40 26.67 -21.22
CA GLU A 15 22.84 25.29 -21.40
C GLU A 15 21.81 24.49 -22.21
N THR A 16 20.54 24.59 -21.80
CA THR A 16 19.41 23.91 -22.47
C THR A 16 19.28 24.34 -23.93
N GLU A 17 19.40 25.63 -24.22
CA GLU A 17 19.38 26.15 -25.60
C GLU A 17 20.52 25.60 -26.45
N TYR A 18 21.73 25.48 -25.92
CA TYR A 18 22.86 24.92 -26.67
C TYR A 18 22.65 23.44 -27.01
N PHE A 19 22.09 22.65 -26.09
CA PHE A 19 21.71 21.26 -26.38
C PHE A 19 20.69 21.16 -27.51
N TRP A 20 19.68 22.03 -27.53
CA TRP A 20 18.71 22.09 -28.63
C TRP A 20 19.32 22.55 -29.96
N LYS A 21 20.19 23.57 -29.93
CA LYS A 21 20.94 24.01 -31.11
C LYS A 21 21.76 22.85 -31.69
N LEU A 22 22.45 22.09 -30.84
CA LEU A 22 23.21 20.91 -31.24
C LEU A 22 22.31 19.82 -31.85
N PHE A 23 21.17 19.53 -31.21
CA PHE A 23 20.19 18.56 -31.71
C PHE A 23 19.66 18.92 -33.10
N HIS A 24 19.24 20.17 -33.30
CA HIS A 24 18.75 20.60 -34.60
C HIS A 24 19.85 20.65 -35.67
N ALA A 25 21.08 21.03 -35.29
CA ALA A 25 22.22 20.95 -36.20
C ALA A 25 22.49 19.50 -36.64
N ALA A 26 22.40 18.54 -35.72
CA ALA A 26 22.55 17.12 -36.05
C ALA A 26 21.43 16.61 -36.97
N GLN A 27 20.18 16.97 -36.71
CA GLN A 27 19.03 16.59 -37.56
C GLN A 27 19.14 17.07 -39.00
N ARG A 28 19.78 18.22 -39.24
CA ARG A 28 20.00 18.74 -40.62
C ARG A 28 21.00 17.90 -41.40
N ASN A 29 21.88 17.18 -40.70
CA ASN A 29 22.87 16.27 -41.29
C ASN A 29 22.38 14.81 -41.26
N ASP A 30 21.26 14.51 -40.59
CA ASP A 30 20.70 13.15 -40.50
C ASP A 30 20.17 12.71 -41.86
N ALA A 31 20.92 11.85 -42.54
CA ALA A 31 20.48 11.14 -43.72
C ALA A 31 19.63 9.91 -43.32
N ARG A 32 18.47 10.18 -42.69
CA ARG A 32 17.56 9.19 -42.06
C ARG A 32 17.29 7.92 -42.89
N TRP A 33 17.41 8.02 -44.22
CA TRP A 33 17.09 6.95 -45.17
C TRP A 33 18.30 6.39 -45.95
N HIS A 34 19.52 6.95 -45.80
CA HIS A 34 20.66 6.60 -46.65
C HIS A 34 21.76 5.76 -45.97
N GLY A 35 21.60 5.41 -44.70
CA GLY A 35 22.57 4.57 -43.98
C GLY A 35 23.86 5.30 -43.62
N SER A 36 24.70 4.63 -42.81
CA SER A 36 25.88 5.21 -42.14
C SER A 36 26.86 5.92 -43.09
N GLU A 37 26.90 7.25 -43.05
CA GLU A 37 27.83 8.10 -43.83
C GLU A 37 29.23 8.20 -43.22
N ILE A 38 29.52 7.35 -42.22
CA ILE A 38 30.75 7.46 -41.45
C ILE A 38 32.04 7.41 -42.28
N SER A 39 32.06 6.67 -43.39
CA SER A 39 33.23 6.63 -44.28
C SER A 39 33.45 7.96 -45.00
N ILE A 40 32.36 8.67 -45.32
CA ILE A 40 32.39 9.98 -45.97
C ILE A 40 32.99 10.99 -45.00
N ILE A 41 32.44 11.10 -43.78
CA ILE A 41 32.95 12.06 -42.80
C ILE A 41 34.38 11.72 -42.36
N ALA A 42 34.75 10.43 -42.27
CA ALA A 42 36.11 10.03 -41.95
C ALA A 42 37.11 10.44 -43.06
N ASP A 43 36.73 10.30 -44.33
CA ASP A 43 37.53 10.74 -45.47
C ASP A 43 37.64 12.28 -45.52
N GLU A 44 36.55 13.01 -45.31
CA GLU A 44 36.57 14.48 -45.21
C GLU A 44 37.49 14.96 -44.07
N LEU A 45 37.33 14.40 -42.87
CA LEU A 45 38.19 14.72 -41.73
C LEU A 45 39.66 14.39 -42.03
N SER A 46 39.96 13.33 -42.79
CA SER A 46 41.33 12.96 -43.13
C SER A 46 42.06 14.05 -43.92
N ARG A 47 41.31 14.84 -44.71
CA ARG A 47 41.81 15.91 -45.58
C ARG A 47 42.00 17.25 -44.86
N THR A 48 41.56 17.36 -43.62
CA THR A 48 41.77 18.56 -42.79
C THR A 48 43.15 18.59 -42.14
N ASP A 49 43.60 19.77 -41.75
CA ASP A 49 44.83 20.03 -40.99
C ASP A 49 44.69 19.77 -39.48
N LEU A 50 43.51 19.33 -39.02
CA LEU A 50 43.24 18.99 -37.63
C LEU A 50 44.18 17.90 -37.11
N ASP A 51 44.46 17.93 -35.81
CA ASP A 51 45.23 16.88 -35.17
C ASP A 51 44.41 15.59 -34.99
N ARG A 52 45.10 14.49 -34.65
CA ARG A 52 44.47 13.17 -34.52
C ARG A 52 43.35 13.14 -33.48
N ASN A 53 43.50 13.82 -32.34
CA ASN A 53 42.51 13.85 -31.27
C ASN A 53 41.27 14.67 -31.68
N GLN A 54 41.47 15.81 -32.35
CA GLN A 54 40.38 16.61 -32.90
C GLN A 54 39.56 15.81 -33.93
N LYS A 55 40.24 15.13 -34.87
CA LYS A 55 39.59 14.26 -35.86
C LYS A 55 38.79 13.14 -35.17
N LEU A 56 39.37 12.50 -34.15
CA LEU A 56 38.71 11.42 -33.42
C LEU A 56 37.48 11.93 -32.65
N PHE A 57 37.58 13.08 -32.00
CA PHE A 57 36.47 13.71 -31.30
C PHE A 57 35.31 13.99 -32.26
N LEU A 58 35.57 14.67 -33.38
CA LEU A 58 34.53 14.99 -34.37
C LEU A 58 33.88 13.74 -34.98
N LEU A 59 34.69 12.72 -35.28
CA LEU A 59 34.18 11.44 -35.78
C LEU A 59 33.24 10.75 -34.77
N ARG A 60 33.60 10.73 -33.48
CA ARG A 60 32.77 10.14 -32.42
C ARG A 60 31.50 10.96 -32.17
N SER A 61 31.62 12.29 -32.20
CA SER A 61 30.48 13.21 -32.12
C SER A 61 29.50 12.97 -33.28
N TRP A 62 29.98 12.84 -34.53
CA TRP A 62 29.14 12.53 -35.68
C TRP A 62 28.38 11.21 -35.50
N GLN A 63 29.06 10.15 -35.04
CA GLN A 63 28.45 8.85 -34.80
C GLN A 63 27.28 8.89 -33.80
N VAL A 64 27.41 9.70 -32.74
CA VAL A 64 26.38 9.81 -31.70
C VAL A 64 25.26 10.74 -32.14
N LEU A 65 25.62 11.92 -32.65
CA LEU A 65 24.70 13.02 -32.92
C LEU A 65 23.94 12.82 -34.23
N VAL A 66 24.62 12.42 -35.31
CA VAL A 66 24.06 12.32 -36.67
C VAL A 66 23.69 10.88 -37.00
N ASP A 67 24.63 9.93 -36.92
CA ASP A 67 24.35 8.50 -37.21
C ASP A 67 23.47 7.83 -36.14
N ASN A 68 23.13 8.56 -35.07
CA ASN A 68 22.28 8.12 -33.96
C ASN A 68 22.71 6.80 -33.29
N LYS A 69 24.01 6.44 -33.34
CA LYS A 69 24.54 5.20 -32.72
C LYS A 69 24.43 5.19 -31.20
N GLY A 70 24.27 6.36 -30.59
CA GLY A 70 24.07 6.54 -29.15
C GLY A 70 22.62 6.85 -28.74
N GLY A 71 21.67 6.89 -29.68
CA GLY A 71 20.28 7.27 -29.37
C GLY A 71 20.14 8.73 -28.92
N PHE A 72 20.93 9.66 -29.48
CA PHE A 72 20.96 11.06 -29.05
C PHE A 72 19.58 11.73 -29.07
N GLY A 73 18.73 11.43 -30.06
CA GLY A 73 17.35 11.93 -30.07
C GLY A 73 16.49 11.40 -28.92
N ARG A 74 16.71 10.15 -28.48
CA ARG A 74 16.04 9.62 -27.28
C ARG A 74 16.56 10.29 -26.01
N PHE A 75 17.87 10.55 -25.96
CA PHE A 75 18.47 11.29 -24.86
C PHE A 75 17.89 12.70 -24.74
N MET A 76 17.76 13.43 -25.85
CA MET A 76 17.12 14.76 -25.86
C MET A 76 15.67 14.71 -25.39
N GLY A 77 14.87 13.73 -25.85
CA GLY A 77 13.49 13.57 -25.37
C GLY A 77 13.39 13.24 -23.88
N ALA A 78 14.30 12.41 -23.36
CA ALA A 78 14.37 12.10 -21.92
C ALA A 78 14.81 13.31 -21.10
N PHE A 79 15.77 14.09 -21.60
CA PHE A 79 16.21 15.34 -20.99
C PHE A 79 15.08 16.36 -20.92
N ASP A 80 14.34 16.54 -22.01
CA ASP A 80 13.19 17.44 -22.09
C ASP A 80 12.11 17.07 -21.07
N THR A 81 11.74 15.78 -21.05
CA THR A 81 10.81 15.23 -20.06
C THR A 81 11.30 15.49 -18.65
N TYR A 82 12.59 15.27 -18.36
CA TYR A 82 13.15 15.49 -17.03
C TYR A 82 13.14 16.97 -16.62
N VAL A 83 13.52 17.89 -17.51
CA VAL A 83 13.59 19.33 -17.22
C VAL A 83 12.19 19.92 -17.01
N TYR A 84 11.23 19.62 -17.89
CA TYR A 84 9.89 20.21 -17.81
C TYR A 84 8.96 19.49 -16.84
N ASN A 85 9.08 18.16 -16.69
CA ASN A 85 8.10 17.40 -15.91
C ASN A 85 8.55 17.07 -14.48
N MET A 86 9.85 17.15 -14.18
CA MET A 86 10.38 16.68 -12.89
C MET A 86 11.16 17.75 -12.12
N GLN A 87 11.43 18.91 -12.74
CA GLN A 87 12.23 19.99 -12.15
C GLN A 87 11.53 21.37 -12.15
N ASP A 88 10.22 21.40 -12.38
CA ASP A 88 9.44 22.60 -12.09
C ASP A 88 9.23 22.70 -10.56
N PRO A 89 9.83 23.68 -9.87
CA PRO A 89 9.69 23.82 -8.42
C PRO A 89 8.27 24.20 -7.98
N ASP A 90 7.45 24.71 -8.90
CA ASP A 90 6.06 25.10 -8.62
C ASP A 90 5.06 23.97 -8.93
N ASP A 91 5.54 22.85 -9.52
CA ASP A 91 4.69 21.71 -9.88
C ASP A 91 4.84 20.55 -8.88
N ASP A 92 3.71 20.00 -8.44
CA ASP A 92 3.68 18.79 -7.61
C ASP A 92 3.58 17.59 -8.54
N CYS A 93 4.73 17.03 -8.92
CA CYS A 93 4.80 15.86 -9.79
C CYS A 93 4.08 14.61 -9.22
N VAL A 94 3.72 14.61 -7.92
CA VAL A 94 2.91 13.56 -7.29
C VAL A 94 1.41 13.78 -7.52
N ALA A 95 0.98 15.03 -7.78
CA ALA A 95 -0.40 15.38 -8.05
C ALA A 95 -0.95 14.73 -9.34
N TRP A 96 -0.08 14.34 -10.27
CA TRP A 96 -0.48 13.71 -11.53
C TRP A 96 -1.01 12.29 -11.40
N LYS A 97 -0.89 11.68 -10.22
CA LYS A 97 -1.40 10.33 -9.97
C LYS A 97 -2.17 10.28 -8.64
N PRO A 98 -3.46 10.63 -8.63
CA PRO A 98 -4.26 10.70 -7.41
C PRO A 98 -4.27 9.37 -6.63
N GLU A 99 -4.07 8.24 -7.31
CA GLU A 99 -3.95 6.94 -6.65
C GLU A 99 -2.72 6.83 -5.75
N LEU A 100 -1.59 7.48 -6.07
CA LEU A 100 -0.40 7.49 -5.21
C LEU A 100 -0.63 8.33 -3.95
N ALA A 101 -1.28 9.49 -4.10
CA ALA A 101 -1.69 10.31 -2.96
C ALA A 101 -2.66 9.56 -2.05
N GLN A 102 -3.59 8.80 -2.64
CA GLN A 102 -4.52 7.96 -1.89
C GLN A 102 -3.80 6.84 -1.14
N ILE A 103 -2.90 6.08 -1.78
CA ILE A 103 -2.10 5.04 -1.12
C ILE A 103 -1.25 5.62 0.04
N LEU A 104 -0.68 6.81 -0.14
CA LEU A 104 0.08 7.47 0.91
C LEU A 104 -0.81 7.87 2.10
N ASN A 105 -2.00 8.40 1.82
CA ASN A 105 -2.98 8.74 2.85
C ASN A 105 -3.52 7.50 3.59
N ASP A 106 -3.82 6.43 2.84
CA ASP A 106 -4.26 5.15 3.39
C ASP A 106 -3.18 4.54 4.28
N GLY A 107 -1.91 4.61 3.86
CA GLY A 107 -0.76 4.19 4.66
C GLY A 107 -0.60 4.97 5.97
N ASN A 108 -0.84 6.29 5.96
CA ASN A 108 -0.82 7.11 7.19
C ASN A 108 -1.96 6.77 8.16
N CYS A 109 -3.10 6.28 7.65
CA CYS A 109 -4.25 5.91 8.49
C CYS A 109 -4.11 4.51 9.09
N PHE A 110 -3.18 3.69 8.60
CA PHE A 110 -3.05 2.30 9.00
C PHE A 110 -2.79 2.12 10.50
N ASP A 111 -1.90 2.92 11.09
CA ASP A 111 -1.60 2.85 12.53
C ASP A 111 -2.85 3.18 13.37
N VAL A 112 -3.61 4.20 12.97
CA VAL A 112 -4.87 4.58 13.64
C VAL A 112 -5.91 3.47 13.55
N LEU A 113 -6.04 2.83 12.39
CA LEU A 113 -6.94 1.69 12.19
C LEU A 113 -6.51 0.47 13.00
N LEU A 114 -5.21 0.22 13.12
CA LEU A 114 -4.66 -0.90 13.88
C LEU A 114 -4.90 -0.72 15.38
N ASP A 115 -4.69 0.49 15.89
CA ASP A 115 -4.98 0.84 17.28
C ASP A 115 -6.48 0.71 17.59
N ALA A 116 -7.34 1.28 16.74
CA ALA A 116 -8.79 1.16 16.89
C ALA A 116 -9.27 -0.30 16.82
N TYR A 117 -8.65 -1.13 15.98
CA TYR A 117 -8.95 -2.56 15.89
C TYR A 117 -8.57 -3.30 17.18
N HIS A 118 -7.38 -3.04 17.73
CA HIS A 118 -6.97 -3.65 19.01
C HIS A 118 -7.86 -3.22 20.17
N GLU A 119 -8.24 -1.93 20.25
CA GLU A 119 -9.18 -1.43 21.25
C GLU A 119 -10.55 -2.11 21.13
N ALA A 120 -11.05 -2.25 19.90
CA ALA A 120 -12.32 -2.94 19.64
C ALA A 120 -12.26 -4.41 20.07
N GLN A 121 -11.17 -5.12 19.78
CA GLN A 121 -10.97 -6.50 20.21
C GLN A 121 -10.95 -6.63 21.74
N GLN A 122 -10.23 -5.74 22.43
CA GLN A 122 -10.22 -5.72 23.89
C GLN A 122 -11.63 -5.49 24.45
N ARG A 123 -12.36 -4.54 23.87
CA ARG A 123 -13.72 -4.22 24.31
C ARG A 123 -14.69 -5.38 24.09
N ILE A 124 -14.58 -6.11 22.98
CA ILE A 124 -15.39 -7.30 22.72
C ILE A 124 -15.12 -8.36 23.78
N ALA A 125 -13.84 -8.66 24.06
CA ALA A 125 -13.47 -9.65 25.07
C ALA A 125 -13.99 -9.29 26.48
N GLU A 126 -13.92 -8.00 26.86
CA GLU A 126 -14.51 -7.53 28.11
C GLU A 126 -16.03 -7.73 28.18
N LEU A 127 -16.73 -7.45 27.09
CA LEU A 127 -18.19 -7.58 27.03
C LEU A 127 -18.62 -9.05 27.06
N GLU A 128 -17.90 -9.93 26.35
CA GLU A 128 -18.13 -11.37 26.39
C GLU A 128 -17.94 -11.93 27.79
N ALA A 129 -16.87 -11.53 28.50
CA ALA A 129 -16.63 -11.95 29.88
C ALA A 129 -17.72 -11.46 30.85
N LYS A 130 -18.20 -10.21 30.66
CA LYS A 130 -19.31 -9.66 31.45
C LYS A 130 -20.62 -10.40 31.17
N LEU A 131 -20.87 -10.76 29.92
CA LEU A 131 -22.06 -11.51 29.53
C LEU A 131 -22.04 -12.92 30.16
N GLU A 132 -20.92 -13.63 30.09
CA GLU A 132 -20.76 -14.95 30.74
C GLU A 132 -20.97 -14.86 32.26
N THR A 133 -20.43 -13.80 32.88
CA THR A 133 -20.60 -13.59 34.33
C THR A 133 -22.05 -13.29 34.70
N ALA A 134 -22.73 -12.46 33.90
CA ALA A 134 -24.14 -12.13 34.12
C ALA A 134 -25.04 -13.37 33.98
N ASP A 135 -24.78 -14.20 32.96
CA ASP A 135 -25.51 -15.45 32.72
C ASP A 135 -25.36 -16.41 33.90
N ARG A 136 -24.12 -16.60 34.40
CA ARG A 136 -23.87 -17.41 35.60
C ARG A 136 -24.57 -16.91 36.85
N LEU A 137 -24.56 -15.58 37.08
CA LEU A 137 -25.21 -14.98 38.24
C LEU A 137 -26.73 -15.13 38.18
N GLN A 138 -27.30 -15.00 36.99
CA GLN A 138 -28.74 -15.24 36.77
C GLN A 138 -29.11 -16.69 37.06
N ASP A 139 -28.33 -17.64 36.53
CA ASP A 139 -28.52 -19.07 36.76
C ASP A 139 -28.39 -19.45 38.24
N SER A 140 -27.40 -18.89 38.96
CA SER A 140 -27.23 -19.13 40.38
C SER A 140 -28.39 -18.53 41.20
N ALA A 141 -28.80 -17.29 40.90
CA ALA A 141 -29.92 -16.65 41.59
C ALA A 141 -31.24 -17.40 41.38
N PHE A 142 -31.47 -17.93 40.18
CA PHE A 142 -32.63 -18.78 39.89
C PHE A 142 -32.61 -20.07 40.73
N ARG A 143 -31.48 -20.77 40.77
CA ARG A 143 -31.33 -22.01 41.56
C ARG A 143 -31.47 -21.77 43.06
N ASP A 144 -30.87 -20.70 43.58
CA ASP A 144 -30.96 -20.33 44.99
C ASP A 144 -32.40 -19.96 45.37
N GLY A 145 -33.09 -19.21 44.50
CA GLY A 145 -34.51 -18.90 44.66
C GLY A 145 -35.38 -20.16 44.67
N LEU A 146 -35.15 -21.10 43.75
CA LEU A 146 -35.87 -22.38 43.71
C LEU A 146 -35.64 -23.20 44.98
N LYS A 147 -34.39 -23.28 45.45
CA LYS A 147 -34.02 -23.98 46.67
C LYS A 147 -34.67 -23.37 47.91
N ALA A 148 -34.64 -22.03 48.03
CA ALA A 148 -35.29 -21.32 49.11
C ALA A 148 -36.80 -21.56 49.10
N GLY A 149 -37.45 -21.42 47.94
CA GLY A 149 -38.89 -21.67 47.78
C GLY A 149 -39.29 -23.11 48.15
N PHE A 150 -38.51 -24.10 47.72
CA PHE A 150 -38.73 -25.50 48.08
C PHE A 150 -38.60 -25.73 49.60
N SER A 151 -37.56 -25.16 50.22
CA SER A 151 -37.38 -25.24 51.67
C SER A 151 -38.52 -24.58 52.43
N TYR A 152 -38.99 -23.40 51.99
CA TYR A 152 -40.12 -22.72 52.61
C TYR A 152 -41.40 -23.55 52.52
N GLY A 153 -41.71 -24.12 51.35
CA GLY A 153 -42.88 -25.00 51.18
C GLY A 153 -42.81 -26.25 52.04
N GLN A 154 -41.62 -26.84 52.18
CA GLN A 154 -41.39 -27.96 53.09
C GLN A 154 -41.63 -27.57 54.56
N THR A 155 -41.13 -26.41 55.00
CA THR A 155 -41.35 -25.94 56.38
C THR A 155 -42.79 -25.53 56.67
N ASP A 156 -43.54 -25.08 55.66
CA ASP A 156 -44.93 -24.62 55.80
C ASP A 156 -45.93 -25.79 55.87
N ASP A 157 -45.75 -26.84 55.06
CA ASP A 157 -46.55 -28.08 55.10
C ASP A 157 -45.70 -29.34 54.97
N GLN A 158 -45.01 -29.68 56.07
CA GLN A 158 -44.17 -30.87 56.15
C GLN A 158 -44.96 -32.18 55.95
N SER A 159 -46.22 -32.21 56.37
CA SER A 159 -47.10 -33.37 56.21
C SER A 159 -47.43 -33.64 54.74
N GLY A 160 -47.88 -32.61 54.01
CA GLY A 160 -48.18 -32.69 52.58
C GLY A 160 -46.93 -32.98 51.76
N PHE A 161 -45.78 -32.41 52.15
CA PHE A 161 -44.49 -32.71 51.53
C PHE A 161 -44.10 -34.20 51.69
N THR A 162 -44.20 -34.73 52.91
CA THR A 162 -43.88 -36.14 53.19
C THR A 162 -44.83 -37.08 52.44
N GLN A 163 -46.11 -36.72 52.34
CA GLN A 163 -47.09 -37.47 51.56
C GLN A 163 -46.73 -37.49 50.06
N CYS A 164 -46.39 -36.34 49.46
CA CYS A 164 -45.95 -36.26 48.06
C CYS A 164 -44.68 -37.09 47.81
N MET A 165 -43.68 -37.00 48.69
CA MET A 165 -42.44 -37.78 48.55
C MET A 165 -42.68 -39.28 48.73
N SER A 166 -43.60 -39.67 49.62
CA SER A 166 -43.97 -41.09 49.77
C SER A 166 -44.65 -41.65 48.53
N ALA A 167 -45.47 -40.86 47.81
CA ALA A 167 -46.10 -41.26 46.56
C ALA A 167 -45.09 -41.48 45.42
N TYR A 168 -43.94 -40.80 45.47
CA TYR A 168 -42.83 -40.95 44.53
C TYR A 168 -41.76 -41.97 44.97
N SER A 169 -41.89 -42.57 46.16
CA SER A 169 -40.91 -43.53 46.66
C SER A 169 -40.96 -44.83 45.84
N PRO A 170 -39.83 -45.46 45.46
CA PRO A 170 -39.81 -46.73 44.73
C PRO A 170 -40.55 -47.89 45.44
N SER A 171 -40.76 -47.77 46.76
CA SER A 171 -41.53 -48.71 47.58
C SER A 171 -43.04 -48.45 47.56
N ALA A 172 -43.50 -47.29 47.07
CA ALA A 172 -44.90 -47.04 46.76
C ALA A 172 -45.22 -47.80 45.47
N GLY A 173 -45.63 -49.06 45.62
CA GLY A 173 -45.76 -50.03 44.54
C GLY A 173 -46.55 -49.51 43.34
N ILE A 174 -45.85 -48.94 42.36
CA ILE A 174 -46.35 -48.77 41.01
C ILE A 174 -46.38 -50.18 40.41
N LYS A 175 -47.55 -50.82 40.51
CA LYS A 175 -47.80 -52.07 39.79
C LYS A 175 -47.83 -51.76 38.31
N VAL A 176 -46.71 -51.98 37.62
CA VAL A 176 -46.70 -52.10 36.16
C VAL A 176 -47.56 -53.33 35.83
N LYS A 177 -48.72 -53.14 35.19
CA LYS A 177 -49.50 -54.25 34.63
C LYS A 177 -48.65 -54.86 33.51
N GLY A 178 -48.11 -56.05 33.76
CA GLY A 178 -47.42 -56.85 32.75
C GLY A 178 -48.41 -57.52 31.80
N ALA A 179 -48.05 -57.46 30.51
CA ALA A 179 -48.58 -58.14 29.31
C ALA A 179 -50.06 -57.94 28.98
#